data_AF-A0A7Y3H7U3-F1
#
_entry.id   AF-A0A7Y3H7U3-F1
#
_cell.length_a   1.000
_cell.length_b   1.000
_cell.length_c   1.000
_cell.angle_alpha   90.00
_cell.angle_beta   90.00
_cell.angle_gamma   90.00
#
_symmetry.space_group_name_H-M   'P 1'
#
loop_
_entity.id
_entity.type
_entity.pdbx_description
1 polymer ?
#
loop_
_entity_poly.entity_id
_entity_poly.type
_entity_poly.pdbx_seq_one_letter_code
_entity_poly.pdbx_strand_id
1 'polypeptide(L)'
;CKPGGQVVLETLVLEAQGTALLEPSGRYARMRNVHAIPSPELLVKWMDEAGLQYSRVLDISRTTTAEQRSTEWMRFESLDRCLDPLNPDKTIEGHPAPVRAALLAKAPE
;
A
#
# COMPACT_ATOMS: atom_id res chain seq x y z
N CYS A 1 -21.24 -2.53 1.05
CA CYS A 1 -21.69 -1.62 2.13
C CYS A 1 -23.18 -1.35 1.99
N LYS A 2 -23.87 -0.83 3.02
CA LYS A 2 -25.23 -0.33 2.82
C LYS A 2 -25.22 0.77 1.75
N PRO A 3 -26.30 0.93 0.97
CA PRO A 3 -26.35 2.00 0.00
C PRO A 3 -26.09 3.37 0.63
N GLY A 4 -25.35 4.21 -0.09
CA GLY A 4 -24.88 5.51 0.39
C GLY A 4 -23.77 5.47 1.44
N GLY A 5 -23.30 4.29 1.88
CA GLY A 5 -22.26 4.15 2.89
C GLY A 5 -20.87 4.60 2.44
N GLN A 6 -19.99 4.92 3.39
CA GLN A 6 -18.59 5.27 3.10
C GLN A 6 -17.68 4.03 3.11
N VAL A 7 -16.69 4.02 2.22
CA VAL A 7 -15.63 3.01 2.15
C VAL A 7 -14.30 3.71 2.40
N VAL A 8 -13.60 3.30 3.46
CA VAL A 8 -12.21 3.69 3.71
C VAL A 8 -11.33 2.50 3.35
N LEU A 9 -10.45 2.68 2.37
CA LEU A 9 -9.49 1.66 1.92
C LEU A 9 -8.09 2.16 2.22
N GLU A 10 -7.26 1.31 2.83
CA GLU A 10 -5.85 1.59 3.03
C GLU A 10 -5.05 0.36 2.59
N THR A 11 -4.03 0.57 1.76
CA THR A 11 -3.20 -0.52 1.22
C THR A 11 -1.83 -0.01 0.74
N LEU A 12 -0.95 -0.96 0.40
CA LEU A 12 0.34 -0.69 -0.24
C LEU A 12 0.12 -0.12 -1.66
N VAL A 13 0.91 0.91 -1.99
CA VAL A 13 0.93 1.52 -3.32
C VAL A 13 2.35 1.77 -3.82
N LEU A 14 2.49 1.99 -5.13
CA LEU A 14 3.71 2.50 -5.75
C LEU A 14 3.70 4.03 -5.80
N GLU A 15 4.81 4.67 -5.45
CA GLU A 15 5.07 6.07 -5.82
C GLU A 15 5.38 6.18 -7.31
N ALA A 16 4.35 5.99 -8.12
CA ALA A 16 4.41 6.06 -9.57
C ALA A 16 3.20 6.83 -10.10
N GLN A 17 3.41 7.56 -11.20
CA GLN A 17 2.37 8.24 -11.94
C GLN A 17 1.65 7.27 -12.89
N GLY A 18 0.43 7.62 -13.32
CA GLY A 18 -0.32 6.80 -14.27
C GLY A 18 -0.79 5.49 -13.65
N THR A 19 -1.03 4.47 -14.49
CA THR A 19 -1.64 3.20 -14.09
C THR A 19 -0.61 2.08 -13.84
N ALA A 20 0.47 2.37 -13.12
CA ALA A 20 1.50 1.38 -12.82
C ALA A 20 0.98 0.29 -11.85
N LEU A 21 1.51 -0.93 -12.01
CA LEU A 21 1.20 -2.08 -11.16
C LEU A 21 2.47 -2.90 -10.93
N LEU A 22 2.76 -3.21 -9.66
CA LEU A 22 3.79 -4.19 -9.29
C LEU A 22 3.11 -5.47 -8.79
N GLU A 23 3.44 -6.57 -9.45
CA GLU A 23 3.09 -7.93 -9.04
C GLU A 23 4.40 -8.66 -8.70
N PRO A 24 4.80 -8.73 -7.42
CA PRO A 24 6.08 -9.32 -7.04
C PRO A 24 6.07 -10.83 -7.30
N SER A 25 7.04 -11.35 -8.06
CA SER A 25 7.14 -12.77 -8.43
C SER A 25 7.56 -13.71 -7.27
N GLY A 26 7.47 -13.26 -6.03
CA GLY A 26 7.87 -14.01 -4.85
C GLY A 26 7.50 -13.30 -3.55
N ARG A 27 8.44 -12.51 -3.03
CA ARG A 27 8.25 -11.75 -1.79
C ARG A 27 8.31 -10.25 -2.04
N TYR A 28 7.60 -9.52 -1.21
CA TYR A 28 7.72 -8.07 -1.12
C TYR A 28 7.90 -7.70 0.35
N ALA A 29 9.01 -7.03 0.67
CA ALA A 29 9.35 -6.66 2.04
C ALA A 29 9.24 -7.86 3.01
N ARG A 30 9.82 -9.01 2.59
CA ARG A 30 9.76 -10.35 3.23
C ARG A 30 8.38 -11.02 3.25
N MET A 31 7.28 -10.32 2.95
CA MET A 31 5.93 -10.89 2.97
C MET A 31 5.74 -11.88 1.81
N ARG A 32 5.07 -13.01 2.09
CA ARG A 32 4.59 -13.94 1.06
C ARG A 32 3.18 -13.55 0.62
N ASN A 33 2.75 -14.03 -0.54
CA ASN A 33 1.38 -13.85 -1.06
C ASN A 33 0.97 -12.37 -1.20
N VAL A 34 1.92 -11.51 -1.57
CA VAL A 34 1.61 -10.14 -2.00
C VAL A 34 1.26 -10.21 -3.48
N HIS A 35 0.03 -9.81 -3.83
CA HIS A 35 -0.50 -10.00 -5.17
C HIS A 35 -0.32 -8.75 -6.04
N ALA A 36 -0.87 -7.61 -5.61
CA ALA A 36 -0.92 -6.41 -6.41
C ALA A 36 -0.58 -5.19 -5.56
N ILE A 37 0.37 -4.37 -6.05
CA ILE A 37 0.73 -3.07 -5.49
C ILE A 37 0.53 -2.03 -6.61
N PRO A 38 -0.66 -1.41 -6.70
CA PRO A 38 -0.97 -0.44 -7.74
C PRO A 38 -0.38 0.94 -7.44
N SER A 39 -0.30 1.81 -8.45
CA SER A 39 -0.22 3.26 -8.22
C SER A 39 -1.53 3.79 -7.60
N PRO A 40 -1.49 4.96 -6.94
CA PRO A 40 -2.71 5.59 -6.41
C PRO A 40 -3.79 5.82 -7.48
N GLU A 41 -3.40 6.24 -8.69
CA GLU A 41 -4.33 6.47 -9.79
C GLU A 41 -4.98 5.17 -10.29
N LEU A 42 -4.22 4.08 -10.40
CA LEU A 42 -4.78 2.77 -10.75
C LEU A 42 -5.74 2.27 -9.67
N LEU A 43 -5.40 2.49 -8.40
CA LEU A 43 -6.25 2.09 -7.29
C LEU A 43 -7.59 2.85 -7.28
N VAL A 44 -7.57 4.16 -7.53
CA VAL A 44 -8.80 4.95 -7.71
C VAL A 44 -9.64 4.39 -8.86
N LYS A 45 -9.00 4.11 -10.01
CA LYS A 45 -9.68 3.52 -11.17
C LYS A 45 -10.34 2.17 -10.83
N TRP A 46 -9.65 1.29 -10.10
CA TRP A 46 -10.23 0.01 -9.67
C TRP A 46 -11.41 0.19 -8.72
N MET A 47 -11.36 1.17 -7.82
CA MET A 47 -12.49 1.48 -6.93
C MET A 47 -13.71 1.94 -7.74
N ASP A 48 -13.50 2.79 -8.75
CA ASP A 48 -14.56 3.25 -9.64
C ASP A 48 -15.14 2.10 -10.50
N GLU A 49 -14.28 1.23 -11.04
CA GLU A 49 -14.68 0.02 -11.78
C GLU A 49 -15.43 -0.99 -10.91
N ALA A 50 -15.14 -1.02 -9.60
CA ALA A 50 -15.89 -1.80 -8.62
C ALA A 50 -17.26 -1.19 -8.27
N GLY A 51 -17.64 -0.08 -8.90
CA GLY A 51 -18.93 0.59 -8.74
C GLY A 51 -18.99 1.55 -7.55
N LEU A 52 -17.85 1.88 -6.93
CA LEU A 52 -17.79 2.93 -5.93
C LEU A 52 -17.81 4.31 -6.60
N GLN A 53 -18.33 5.30 -5.88
CA GLN A 53 -18.46 6.68 -6.35
C GLN A 53 -17.59 7.61 -5.52
N TYR A 54 -17.12 8.70 -6.14
CA TYR A 54 -16.32 9.74 -5.47
C TYR A 54 -15.03 9.20 -4.82
N SER A 55 -14.42 8.18 -5.43
CA SER A 55 -13.16 7.60 -5.00
C SER A 55 -12.05 8.66 -5.08
N ARG A 56 -11.36 8.88 -3.96
CA ARG A 56 -10.25 9.83 -3.90
C ARG A 56 -9.21 9.41 -2.88
N VAL A 57 -7.98 9.82 -3.14
CA VAL A 57 -6.87 9.67 -2.20
C VAL A 57 -6.99 10.73 -1.11
N LEU A 58 -6.87 10.31 0.15
CA LEU A 58 -6.83 11.18 1.32
C LEU A 58 -5.41 11.43 1.81
N ASP A 59 -4.58 10.39 1.80
CA ASP A 59 -3.19 10.44 2.24
C ASP A 59 -2.34 9.45 1.45
N ILE A 60 -1.08 9.81 1.22
CA ILE A 60 -0.02 8.90 0.76
C ILE A 60 1.19 9.14 1.65
N SER A 61 1.65 8.10 2.32
CA SER A 61 2.75 8.19 3.26
C SER A 61 3.70 7.01 3.11
N ARG A 62 5.00 7.32 3.09
CA ARG A 62 6.05 6.31 3.16
C ARG A 62 6.06 5.71 4.55
N THR A 63 6.05 4.37 4.65
CA THR A 63 6.15 3.71 5.95
C THR A 63 7.56 3.88 6.48
N THR A 64 7.70 4.45 7.68
CA THR A 64 9.02 4.71 8.28
C THR A 64 9.36 3.69 9.36
N THR A 65 10.65 3.51 9.65
CA THR A 65 11.09 2.69 10.80
C THR A 65 10.77 3.35 12.15
N ALA A 66 10.44 4.64 12.17
CA ALA A 66 9.89 5.27 13.38
C ALA A 66 8.46 4.80 13.64
N GLU A 67 7.66 4.60 12.59
CA GLU A 67 6.30 4.10 12.66
C GLU A 67 6.28 2.58 12.91
N GLN A 68 6.92 1.80 12.04
CA GLN A 68 6.96 0.34 12.08
C GLN A 68 8.32 -0.18 12.54
N ARG A 69 8.39 -0.70 13.76
CA ARG A 69 9.62 -1.23 14.37
C ARG A 69 9.35 -2.33 15.38
N SER A 70 10.39 -3.12 15.66
CA SER A 70 10.37 -4.05 16.79
C SER A 70 10.33 -3.27 18.11
N THR A 71 9.66 -3.85 19.11
CA THR A 71 9.53 -3.29 20.47
C THR A 71 9.63 -4.42 21.49
N GLU A 72 9.61 -4.11 22.78
CA GLU A 72 9.59 -5.12 23.84
C GLU A 72 8.39 -6.09 23.73
N TRP A 73 7.30 -5.63 23.09
CA TRP A 73 6.06 -6.35 22.86
C TRP A 73 6.03 -7.07 21.50
N MET A 74 6.72 -6.54 20.48
CA MET A 74 6.81 -7.13 19.14
C MET A 74 8.28 -7.43 18.81
N ARG A 75 8.72 -8.65 19.13
CA ARG A 75 10.14 -9.06 19.14
C ARG A 75 10.63 -9.72 17.85
N PHE A 76 9.76 -9.85 16.85
CA PHE A 76 10.12 -10.43 15.56
C PHE A 76 10.71 -9.36 14.62
N GLU A 77 11.18 -9.80 13.45
CA GLU A 77 11.66 -8.90 12.39
C GLU A 77 10.60 -7.85 12.02
N SER A 78 11.04 -6.61 11.82
CA SER A 78 10.19 -5.48 11.44
C SER A 78 10.73 -4.80 10.17
N LEU A 79 10.25 -3.59 9.88
CA LEU A 79 10.55 -2.88 8.65
C LEU A 79 12.06 -2.71 8.40
N ASP A 80 12.85 -2.51 9.45
CA ASP A 80 14.32 -2.42 9.36
C ASP A 80 14.98 -3.64 8.71
N ARG A 81 14.38 -4.82 8.85
CA ARG A 81 14.85 -6.08 8.24
C ARG A 81 14.23 -6.40 6.89
N CYS A 82 13.24 -5.61 6.49
CA CYS A 82 12.57 -5.71 5.20
C CYS A 82 13.14 -4.76 4.14
N LEU A 83 13.88 -3.71 4.55
CA LEU A 83 14.53 -2.75 3.66
C LEU A 83 15.94 -3.18 3.27
N ASP A 84 16.42 -2.68 2.13
CA ASP A 84 17.82 -2.83 1.73
C ASP A 84 18.72 -1.99 2.67
N PRO A 85 19.71 -2.61 3.35
CA PRO A 85 20.57 -1.91 4.31
C PRO A 85 21.46 -0.84 3.67
N LEU A 86 21.68 -0.88 2.35
CA LEU A 86 22.46 0.11 1.61
C LEU A 86 21.56 1.17 0.95
N ASN A 87 20.26 0.90 0.80
CA ASN A 87 19.31 1.83 0.20
C ASN A 87 17.89 1.65 0.78
N PRO A 88 17.48 2.45 1.78
CA PRO A 88 16.18 2.31 2.43
C PRO A 88 14.98 2.68 1.54
N ASP A 89 15.19 3.25 0.35
CA ASP A 89 14.13 3.44 -0.65
C ASP A 89 13.73 2.14 -1.36
N LYS A 90 14.41 1.02 -1.03
CA LYS A 90 14.13 -0.30 -1.58
C LYS A 90 13.87 -1.34 -0.49
N THR A 91 13.07 -2.34 -0.82
CA THR A 91 12.99 -3.58 -0.06
C THR A 91 14.27 -4.40 -0.25
N ILE A 92 14.50 -5.38 0.62
CA ILE A 92 15.63 -6.30 0.52
C ILE A 92 15.61 -7.16 -0.76
N GLU A 93 14.44 -7.30 -1.40
CA GLU A 93 14.27 -7.95 -2.70
C GLU A 93 14.55 -7.01 -3.89
N GLY A 94 14.79 -5.72 -3.63
CA GLY A 94 15.08 -4.70 -4.65
C GLY A 94 13.86 -3.95 -5.20
N HIS A 95 12.66 -4.21 -4.68
CA HIS A 95 11.44 -3.47 -5.03
C HIS A 95 11.42 -2.08 -4.36
N PRO A 96 10.59 -1.13 -4.80
CA PRO A 96 10.37 0.12 -4.06
C PRO A 96 9.89 -0.14 -2.63
N ALA A 97 10.42 0.62 -1.67
CA ALA A 97 10.06 0.51 -0.27
C ALA A 97 8.55 0.74 -0.02
N PRO A 98 8.00 0.23 1.11
CA PRO A 98 6.58 0.33 1.40
C PRO A 98 6.07 1.77 1.48
N VAL A 99 5.07 2.05 0.65
CA VAL A 99 4.26 3.28 0.70
C VAL A 99 2.81 2.87 0.84
N ARG A 100 2.08 3.61 1.68
CA ARG A 100 0.67 3.35 1.99
C ARG A 100 -0.17 4.50 1.49
N ALA A 101 -1.34 4.18 0.96
CA ALA A 101 -2.33 5.18 0.59
C ALA A 101 -3.64 4.91 1.32
N ALA A 102 -4.22 5.95 1.88
CA ALA A 102 -5.59 5.94 2.39
C ALA A 102 -6.53 6.60 1.37
N LEU A 103 -7.62 5.92 1.04
CA LEU A 103 -8.62 6.35 0.07
C LEU A 103 -10.00 6.33 0.71
N LEU A 104 -10.85 7.22 0.22
CA LEU A 104 -12.25 7.31 0.59
C LEU A 104 -13.12 7.27 -0.65
N ALA A 105 -14.16 6.46 -0.60
CA ALA A 105 -15.21 6.39 -1.60
C ALA A 105 -16.59 6.22 -0.96
N LYS A 106 -17.63 6.28 -1.78
CA LYS A 106 -19.03 6.09 -1.38
C LYS A 106 -19.60 4.90 -2.14
N ALA A 107 -20.33 4.02 -1.46
CA ALA A 107 -21.16 3.02 -2.10
C ALA A 107 -22.33 3.71 -2.84
N PRO A 108 -22.80 3.15 -3.97
CA PRO A 108 -23.95 3.69 -4.67
C PRO A 108 -25.20 3.71 -3.77
N GLU A 109 -26.18 4.55 -4.12
CA GLU A 109 -27.51 4.60 -3.47
C GLU A 109 -28.35 3.34 -3.69
#